data_AF-A0A9E7JGE4-F1
#
_entry.id   AF-A0A9E7JGE4-F1
#
_cell.length_a   1.000
_cell.length_b   1.000
_cell.length_c   1.000
_cell.angle_alpha   90.00
_cell.angle_beta   90.00
_cell.angle_gamma   90.00
#
_symmetry.space_group_name_H-M   'P 1'
#
loop_
_entity.id
_entity.type
_entity.pdbx_description
1 polymer ?
#
loop_
_entity_poly.entity_id
_entity_poly.type
_entity_poly.pdbx_seq_one_letter_code
_entity_poly.pdbx_strand_id
1 'polypeptide(L)' 'MKEDDNNWPPPDRVGRQEMEIVTNNEHISFTTSKIGSIVDVQGSQDPKGLRVFYYLVQLGM' A
#
# COMPACT_ATOMS: atom_id res chain seq x y z
N MET A 1 -11.07 -8.44 -3.12
CA MET A 1 -9.97 -7.51 -3.52
C MET A 1 -8.92 -8.19 -4.43
N LYS A 2 -8.20 -7.44 -5.30
CA LYS A 2 -7.24 -7.99 -6.29
C LYS A 2 -5.75 -7.76 -5.96
N GLU A 3 -5.43 -6.79 -5.11
CA GLU A 3 -4.05 -6.44 -4.76
C GLU A 3 -3.62 -7.20 -3.49
N ASP A 4 -2.30 -7.38 -3.33
CA ASP A 4 -1.66 -8.14 -2.24
C ASP A 4 -0.32 -7.47 -1.88
N ASP A 5 -0.03 -7.31 -0.58
CA ASP A 5 1.15 -6.60 -0.07
C ASP A 5 2.40 -7.47 0.14
N ASN A 6 2.37 -8.76 -0.18
CA ASN A 6 3.48 -9.71 0.01
C ASN A 6 4.78 -9.25 -0.68
N ASN A 7 4.67 -8.48 -1.76
CA ASN A 7 5.82 -7.95 -2.51
C ASN A 7 6.09 -6.46 -2.25
N TRP A 8 5.40 -5.86 -1.28
CA TRP A 8 5.58 -4.46 -0.95
C TRP A 8 6.77 -4.27 0.01
N PRO A 9 7.40 -3.09 0.03
CA PRO A 9 8.46 -2.80 0.97
C PRO A 9 7.99 -3.00 2.42
N PRO A 10 8.66 -3.84 3.22
CA PRO A 10 8.28 -4.04 4.62
C PRO A 10 8.52 -2.75 5.42
N PRO A 11 7.81 -2.55 6.55
CA PRO A 11 8.03 -1.42 7.44
C PRO A 11 9.50 -1.27 7.85
N ASP A 12 9.97 -0.02 7.90
CA ASP A 12 11.35 0.30 8.24
C ASP A 12 11.45 1.45 9.27
N ARG A 13 12.67 1.96 9.49
CA ARG A 13 12.96 3.06 10.43
C ARG A 13 12.31 4.40 10.05
N VAL A 14 11.95 4.61 8.79
CA VAL A 14 11.28 5.82 8.28
C VAL A 14 9.82 5.81 8.68
N GLY A 15 9.19 4.63 8.71
CA GLY A 15 7.87 4.44 9.26
C GLY A 15 7.12 3.26 8.65
N ARG A 16 5.82 3.23 8.97
CA ARG A 16 4.88 2.20 8.58
C ARG A 16 3.59 2.84 8.09
N GLN A 17 3.00 2.28 7.05
CA GLN A 17 1.65 2.58 6.59
C GLN A 17 0.80 1.30 6.66
N GLU A 18 -0.41 1.46 7.15
CA GLU A 18 -1.40 0.40 7.28
C GLU A 18 -2.71 0.87 6.66
N MET A 19 -3.39 -0.03 5.95
CA MET A 19 -4.74 0.21 5.47
C MET A 19 -5.55 -1.06 5.66
N GLU A 20 -6.68 -0.93 6.34
CA GLU A 20 -7.65 -2.00 6.53
C GLU A 20 -8.94 -1.60 5.82
N ILE A 21 -9.46 -2.46 4.95
CA ILE A 21 -10.70 -2.22 4.23
C ILE A 21 -11.65 -3.37 4.52
N VAL A 22 -12.81 -3.03 5.08
CA VAL A 22 -13.91 -3.96 5.32
C VAL A 22 -15.08 -3.56 4.45
N THR A 23 -15.49 -4.44 3.52
CA THR A 23 -16.62 -4.18 2.62
C THR A 23 -17.34 -5.48 2.28
N ASN A 24 -18.68 -5.50 2.36
CA ASN A 24 -19.52 -6.65 1.98
C ASN A 24 -19.00 -8.01 2.47
N ASN A 25 -18.62 -8.11 3.75
CA ASN A 25 -18.02 -9.31 4.38
C ASN A 25 -16.64 -9.73 3.84
N GLU A 26 -16.04 -8.97 2.93
CA GLU A 26 -14.62 -9.07 2.60
C GLU A 26 -13.81 -8.18 3.55
N HIS A 27 -12.64 -8.67 3.94
CA HIS A 27 -11.66 -7.95 4.72
C HIS A 27 -10.29 -8.11 4.06
N ILE A 28 -9.63 -6.99 3.78
CA ILE A 28 -8.21 -6.96 3.42
C ILE A 28 -7.48 -5.99 4.35
N SER A 29 -6.24 -6.34 4.65
CA SER A 29 -5.31 -5.51 5.40
C SER A 29 -4.01 -5.45 4.62
N PHE A 30 -3.45 -4.25 4.50
CA PHE A 30 -2.17 -3.99 3.86
C PHE A 30 -1.22 -3.37 4.87
N THR A 31 0.05 -3.77 4.83
CA THR A 31 1.15 -3.20 5.59
C THR A 31 2.35 -2.94 4.67
N THR A 32 2.87 -1.72 4.69
CA THR A 32 4.07 -1.35 3.91
C THR A 32 4.90 -0.28 4.61
N SER A 33 6.10 -0.01 4.11
CA SER A 33 6.91 1.14 4.51
C SER A 33 6.23 2.46 4.13
N LYS A 34 6.66 3.56 4.74
CA LYS A 34 6.15 4.89 4.43
C LYS A 34 6.53 5.30 3.00
N ILE A 35 5.53 5.45 2.13
CA ILE A 35 5.73 5.92 0.75
C ILE A 35 5.72 7.44 0.74
N GLY A 36 6.82 8.06 0.31
CA GLY A 36 6.96 9.53 0.26
C GLY A 36 6.51 10.14 -1.06
N SER A 37 6.63 9.40 -2.15
CA SER A 37 6.37 9.89 -3.51
C SER A 37 6.05 8.77 -4.50
N ILE A 38 5.55 9.15 -5.68
CA ILE A 38 5.33 8.20 -6.79
C ILE A 38 6.64 7.59 -7.34
N VAL A 39 7.80 8.21 -7.07
CA VAL A 39 9.10 7.69 -7.49
C VAL A 39 9.44 6.43 -6.68
N ASP A 40 9.12 6.42 -5.39
CA ASP A 40 9.33 5.26 -4.49
C ASP A 40 8.52 4.03 -4.95
N VAL A 41 7.36 4.27 -5.58
CA VAL A 41 6.50 3.22 -6.14
C VAL A 41 7.12 2.57 -7.38
N GLN A 42 7.77 3.35 -8.26
CA GLN A 42 8.32 2.85 -9.52
C GLN A 42 9.47 1.86 -9.33
N GLY A 43 10.21 1.97 -8.22
CA GLY A 43 11.32 1.09 -7.88
C GLY A 43 10.94 -0.18 -7.11
N SER A 44 9.64 -0.39 -6.84
CA SER A 44 9.17 -1.52 -6.04
C SER A 44 9.02 -2.81 -6.87
N GLN A 45 8.88 -3.95 -6.18
CA GLN A 45 8.59 -5.24 -6.82
C GLN A 45 7.16 -5.35 -7.33
N ASP A 46 6.25 -4.52 -6.83
CA ASP A 46 4.87 -4.39 -7.33
C ASP A 46 4.45 -2.93 -7.55
N PRO A 47 4.92 -2.29 -8.65
CA PRO A 47 4.61 -0.88 -8.92
C PRO A 47 3.13 -0.63 -9.21
N LYS A 48 2.35 -1.65 -9.59
CA LYS A 48 0.93 -1.51 -9.94
C LYS A 48 0.08 -1.47 -8.66
N GLY A 49 0.24 -2.45 -7.77
CA GLY A 49 -0.50 -2.49 -6.51
C GLY A 49 -0.14 -1.32 -5.61
N LEU A 50 1.16 -1.00 -5.46
CA LEU A 50 1.61 0.15 -4.66
C LEU A 50 1.12 1.49 -5.20
N ARG A 51 0.93 1.64 -6.52
CA ARG A 51 0.35 2.85 -7.09
C ARG A 51 -1.13 3.00 -6.71
N VAL A 52 -1.89 1.90 -6.71
CA VAL A 52 -3.29 1.91 -6.26
C VAL A 52 -3.35 2.31 -4.79
N PHE A 53 -2.54 1.67 -3.94
CA PHE A 53 -2.43 2.01 -2.51
C PHE A 53 -2.06 3.48 -2.27
N TYR A 54 -1.04 3.98 -2.97
CA TYR A 54 -0.61 5.37 -2.88
C TYR A 54 -1.74 6.36 -3.17
N TYR A 55 -2.54 6.12 -4.22
CA TYR A 55 -3.66 6.98 -4.54
C TYR A 55 -4.83 6.86 -3.56
N LEU A 56 -5.11 5.67 -3.04
CA LEU A 56 -6.13 5.48 -2.00
C LEU A 56 -5.78 6.29 -0.74
N VAL A 57 -4.53 6.19 -0.27
CA VAL A 57 -4.05 6.92 0.91
C VAL A 57 -4.04 8.44 0.69
N GLN A 58 -3.61 8.90 -0.49
CA GLN A 58 -3.46 10.34 -0.75
C GLN A 58 -4.76 11.06 -1.11
N LEU A 59 -5.70 10.38 -1.75
CA LEU A 59 -7.01 10.96 -2.10
C LEU A 59 -8.01 10.88 -0.94
N GLY A 60 -7.67 10.19 0.15
CA GLY A 60 -8.46 10.19 1.39
C GLY A 60 -9.83 9.56 1.24
N MET A 61 -9.93 8.46 0.48
CA MET A 61 -11.11 7.58 0.52
C MET A 61 -10.97 6.56 1.64
#